data_AF-A0A485M4C7-F1
#
_entry.id   AF-A0A485M4C7-F1
#
_cell.length_a   1.000
_cell.length_b   1.000
_cell.length_c   1.000
_cell.angle_alpha   90.00
_cell.angle_beta   90.00
_cell.angle_gamma   90.00
#
_symmetry.space_group_name_H-M   'P 1'
#
loop_
_entity.id
_entity.type
_entity.pdbx_description
1 polymer ?
#
loop_
_entity_poly.entity_id
_entity_poly.type
_entity_poly.pdbx_seq_one_letter_code
_entity_poly.pdbx_strand_id
1 'polypeptide(L)'
;MSKTALAVLGILTIIIIILLAVLLIANFRFKQSVKREVEELFKDNLADKAEIVRESDLSGLPTVVRKWLEQSGVVGRERIRAVRLRQNAQLRLKEEGFWMPARVEQYFTVDKPGFIWKARVKMVPLIYFAGRDKYAEGRGHMLIKLFSLIKVADAGGKEVDQGTLLRYLAETVWFPAAALSPYLHWEEAGANSAKVTWTTGG
;
A
#
# COMPACT_ATOMS: atom_id res chain seq x y z
N MET A 1 53.67 -6.30 6.90
CA MET A 1 52.88 -5.35 6.08
C MET A 1 53.64 -4.03 5.99
N SER A 2 53.74 -3.42 4.81
CA SER A 2 54.34 -2.09 4.69
C SER A 2 53.47 -1.04 5.39
N LYS A 3 54.06 0.06 5.86
CA LYS A 3 53.32 1.19 6.46
C LYS A 3 52.24 1.72 5.51
N THR A 4 52.50 1.67 4.20
CA THR A 4 51.54 2.01 3.14
C THR A 4 50.34 1.06 3.09
N ALA A 5 50.57 -0.25 3.19
CA ALA A 5 49.48 -1.23 3.23
C ALA A 5 48.58 -1.05 4.45
N LEU A 6 49.16 -0.72 5.61
CA LEU A 6 48.38 -0.45 6.83
C LEU A 6 47.54 0.83 6.71
N ALA A 7 48.10 1.89 6.11
CA ALA A 7 47.36 3.13 5.86
C ALA A 7 46.20 2.93 4.88
N VAL A 8 46.42 2.19 3.79
CA VAL A 8 45.37 1.85 2.82
C VAL A 8 44.25 1.04 3.47
N LEU A 9 44.59 0.04 4.30
CA LEU A 9 43.59 -0.76 5.02
C LEU A 9 42.76 0.09 5.99
N GLY A 10 43.41 1.03 6.70
CA GLY A 10 42.74 1.97 7.58
C GLY A 10 41.73 2.85 6.83
N ILE A 11 42.13 3.41 5.69
CA ILE A 11 41.26 4.23 4.84
C ILE A 11 40.06 3.42 4.32
N LEU A 12 40.30 2.20 3.79
CA LEU A 12 39.23 1.34 3.31
C LEU A 12 38.22 0.99 4.41
N THR A 13 38.70 0.72 5.62
CA THR A 13 37.84 0.43 6.77
C THR A 13 36.95 1.62 7.11
N ILE A 14 37.52 2.83 7.14
CA ILE A 14 36.76 4.06 7.40
C ILE A 14 35.70 4.28 6.32
N ILE A 15 36.04 4.09 5.04
CA ILE A 15 35.09 4.22 3.92
C ILE A 15 33.92 3.24 4.08
N ILE A 16 34.19 1.98 4.45
CA ILE A 16 33.13 0.98 4.67
C ILE A 16 32.22 1.38 5.83
N ILE A 17 32.79 1.86 6.95
CA ILE A 17 32.02 2.32 8.11
C ILE A 17 31.11 3.49 7.71
N ILE A 18 31.64 4.48 6.98
CA ILE A 18 30.86 5.62 6.49
C ILE A 18 29.74 5.16 5.57
N LEU A 19 30.04 4.27 4.62
CA LEU A 19 29.04 3.72 3.70
C LEU A 19 27.92 3.01 4.46
N LEU A 20 28.24 2.15 5.42
CA LEU A 20 27.26 1.47 6.25
C LEU A 20 26.41 2.46 7.05
N ALA A 21 27.02 3.47 7.65
CA ALA A 21 26.30 4.52 8.39
C ALA A 21 25.30 5.26 7.49
N VAL A 22 25.71 5.65 6.27
CA VAL A 22 24.85 6.30 5.28
C VAL A 22 23.65 5.42 4.92
N LEU A 23 23.88 4.13 4.65
CA LEU A 23 22.82 3.19 4.30
C LEU A 23 21.83 2.96 5.46
N LEU A 24 22.32 2.86 6.70
CA LEU A 24 21.48 2.73 7.89
C LEU A 24 20.62 3.97 8.12
N ILE A 25 21.21 5.16 8.02
CA ILE A 25 20.50 6.44 8.15
C ILE A 25 19.45 6.58 7.05
N ALA A 26 19.78 6.25 5.80
CA ALA A 26 18.84 6.30 4.68
C ALA A 26 17.63 5.39 4.91
N ASN A 27 17.88 4.15 5.33
CA ASN A 27 16.82 3.18 5.67
C ASN A 27 15.98 3.63 6.87
N PHE A 28 16.58 4.22 7.90
CA PHE A 28 15.85 4.78 9.04
C PHE A 28 14.95 5.94 8.61
N ARG A 29 15.49 6.91 7.86
CA ARG A 29 14.73 8.07 7.35
C ARG A 29 13.57 7.63 6.46
N PHE A 30 13.78 6.67 5.57
CA PHE A 30 12.71 6.12 4.73
C PHE A 30 11.61 5.49 5.59
N LYS A 31 11.96 4.60 6.52
CA LYS A 31 10.99 3.96 7.42
C LYS A 31 10.21 4.98 8.26
N GLN A 32 10.91 5.98 8.80
CA GLN A 32 10.28 7.03 9.61
C GLN A 32 9.34 7.90 8.78
N SER A 33 9.71 8.23 7.54
CA SER A 33 8.83 8.96 6.61
C SER A 33 7.54 8.20 6.36
N VAL A 34 7.63 6.90 6.01
CA VAL A 34 6.42 6.08 5.77
C VAL A 34 5.62 5.89 7.05
N LYS A 35 6.27 5.78 8.22
CA LYS A 35 5.57 5.70 9.51
C LYS A 35 4.71 6.94 9.76
N ARG A 36 5.24 8.13 9.50
CA ARG A 36 4.49 9.39 9.62
C ARG A 36 3.30 9.42 8.67
N GLU A 37 3.49 9.03 7.42
CA GLU A 37 2.38 8.93 6.45
C GLU A 37 1.29 7.96 6.95
N VAL A 38 1.66 6.85 7.58
CA VAL A 38 0.69 5.89 8.17
C VAL A 38 -0.03 6.48 9.37
N GLU A 39 0.67 7.20 10.25
CA GLU A 39 0.06 7.90 11.39
C GLU A 39 -0.93 8.96 10.91
N GLU A 40 -0.56 9.73 9.88
CA GLU A 40 -1.43 10.72 9.23
C GLU A 40 -2.66 10.05 8.59
N LEU A 41 -2.48 8.93 7.87
CA LEU A 41 -3.56 8.18 7.26
C LEU A 41 -4.62 7.78 8.30
N PHE A 42 -4.23 7.37 9.51
CA PHE A 42 -5.18 6.94 10.53
C PHE A 42 -5.77 8.07 11.39
N LYS A 43 -5.13 9.24 11.44
CA LYS A 43 -5.48 10.33 12.38
C LYS A 43 -6.94 10.78 12.25
N ASP A 44 -7.45 10.87 11.02
CA ASP A 44 -8.79 11.40 10.76
C ASP A 44 -9.78 10.34 10.24
N ASN A 45 -9.47 9.05 10.44
CA ASN A 45 -10.18 7.91 9.84
C ASN A 45 -10.84 6.96 10.86
N LEU A 46 -10.69 7.21 12.16
CA LEU A 46 -11.23 6.37 13.22
C LEU A 46 -12.25 7.16 14.05
N ALA A 47 -13.52 7.11 13.65
CA ALA A 47 -14.64 7.62 14.46
C ALA A 47 -15.16 6.56 15.45
N ASP A 48 -15.76 7.01 16.55
CA ASP A 48 -15.92 6.24 17.80
C ASP A 48 -17.02 5.16 17.85
N LYS A 49 -17.94 5.07 16.87
CA LYS A 49 -19.08 4.14 16.98
C LYS A 49 -18.95 2.95 16.03
N ALA A 50 -18.81 1.75 16.57
CA ALA A 50 -18.92 0.53 15.77
C ALA A 50 -20.35 0.40 15.21
N GLU A 51 -20.48 0.44 13.89
CA GLU A 51 -21.75 0.19 13.20
C GLU A 51 -21.76 -1.27 12.73
N ILE A 52 -22.87 -1.97 12.98
CA ILE A 52 -23.06 -3.35 12.52
C ILE A 52 -23.66 -3.32 11.12
N VAL A 53 -23.08 -4.09 10.20
CA VAL A 53 -23.64 -4.29 8.86
C VAL A 53 -24.90 -5.13 8.95
N ARG A 54 -26.02 -4.58 8.49
CA ARG A 54 -27.34 -5.22 8.49
C ARG A 54 -27.69 -5.74 7.11
N GLU A 55 -28.58 -6.71 7.05
CA GLU A 55 -29.12 -7.21 5.77
C GLU A 55 -29.80 -6.10 4.96
N SER A 56 -30.45 -5.15 5.64
CA SER A 56 -31.04 -3.96 5.03
C SER A 56 -30.03 -3.08 4.29
N ASP A 57 -28.76 -3.09 4.69
CA ASP A 57 -27.71 -2.28 4.06
C ASP A 57 -27.33 -2.82 2.68
N LEU A 58 -27.68 -4.08 2.37
CA LEU A 58 -27.49 -4.72 1.07
C LEU A 58 -28.70 -4.51 0.14
N SER A 59 -29.74 -3.82 0.63
CA SER A 59 -30.90 -3.46 -0.19
C SER A 59 -30.50 -2.49 -1.32
N GLY A 60 -31.08 -2.69 -2.51
CA GLY A 60 -30.76 -1.87 -3.68
C GLY A 60 -29.42 -2.17 -4.38
N LEU A 61 -28.53 -2.98 -3.79
CA LEU A 61 -27.31 -3.40 -4.48
C LEU A 61 -27.61 -4.38 -5.65
N PRO A 62 -26.80 -4.34 -6.72
CA PRO A 62 -26.82 -5.36 -7.77
C PRO A 62 -26.71 -6.77 -7.20
N THR A 63 -27.36 -7.73 -7.85
CA THR A 63 -27.49 -9.10 -7.32
C THR A 63 -26.11 -9.73 -7.06
N VAL A 64 -25.15 -9.46 -7.93
CA VAL A 64 -23.78 -10.00 -7.84
C VAL A 64 -22.99 -9.39 -6.67
N VAL A 65 -23.18 -8.11 -6.37
CA VAL A 65 -22.52 -7.42 -5.25
C VAL A 65 -23.10 -7.92 -3.94
N ARG A 66 -24.44 -8.03 -3.85
CA ARG A 66 -25.12 -8.59 -2.69
C ARG A 66 -24.61 -10.00 -2.37
N LYS A 67 -24.60 -10.90 -3.37
CA LYS A 67 -24.12 -12.27 -3.21
C LYS A 67 -22.66 -12.32 -2.72
N TRP A 68 -21.79 -11.48 -3.30
CA TRP A 68 -20.39 -11.39 -2.85
C TRP A 68 -20.28 -10.98 -1.38
N LEU A 69 -21.05 -9.98 -0.93
CA LEU A 69 -21.03 -9.51 0.45
C LEU A 69 -21.58 -10.55 1.43
N GLU A 70 -22.69 -11.20 1.09
CA GLU A 70 -23.27 -12.29 1.88
C GLU A 70 -22.28 -13.45 2.03
N GLN A 71 -21.67 -13.90 0.92
CA GLN A 71 -20.67 -14.98 0.92
C GLN A 71 -19.38 -14.60 1.65
N SER A 72 -19.04 -13.31 1.66
CA SER A 72 -17.91 -12.78 2.44
C SER A 72 -18.19 -12.72 3.94
N GLY A 73 -19.43 -12.98 4.38
CA GLY A 73 -19.80 -13.03 5.79
C GLY A 73 -19.81 -11.67 6.48
N VAL A 74 -20.07 -10.58 5.74
CA VAL A 74 -20.04 -9.21 6.30
C VAL A 74 -21.27 -8.90 7.16
N VAL A 75 -22.43 -9.52 6.90
CA VAL A 75 -23.68 -9.25 7.62
C VAL A 75 -23.57 -9.72 9.07
N GLY A 76 -24.01 -8.87 10.00
CA GLY A 76 -23.92 -9.12 11.45
C GLY A 76 -22.53 -8.85 12.04
N ARG A 77 -21.58 -8.36 11.25
CA ARG A 77 -20.24 -7.96 11.71
C ARG A 77 -20.14 -6.44 11.83
N GLU A 78 -19.21 -5.99 12.66
CA GLU A 78 -18.82 -4.57 12.70
C GLU A 78 -18.22 -4.15 11.36
N ARG A 79 -18.59 -2.94 10.93
CA ARG A 79 -18.06 -2.33 9.72
C ARG A 79 -16.57 -2.09 9.87
N ILE A 80 -15.80 -2.64 8.92
CA ILE A 80 -14.35 -2.48 8.89
C ILE A 80 -14.02 -1.02 8.52
N ARG A 81 -13.25 -0.35 9.39
CA ARG A 81 -12.78 1.03 9.16
C ARG A 81 -11.32 1.10 8.72
N ALA A 82 -10.52 0.12 9.15
CA ALA A 82 -9.10 0.07 8.89
C ALA A 82 -8.63 -1.38 8.76
N VAL A 83 -7.62 -1.59 7.92
CA VAL A 83 -7.00 -2.91 7.72
C VAL A 83 -5.49 -2.76 7.73
N ARG A 84 -4.81 -3.70 8.37
CA ARG A 84 -3.36 -3.88 8.25
C ARG A 84 -3.06 -5.27 7.71
N LEU A 85 -2.36 -5.33 6.58
CA LEU A 85 -1.88 -6.58 5.98
C LEU A 85 -0.36 -6.69 6.09
N ARG A 86 0.12 -7.93 6.21
CA ARG A 86 1.51 -8.31 6.03
C ARG A 86 1.58 -9.36 4.94
N GLN A 87 2.39 -9.10 3.91
CA GLN A 87 2.48 -9.99 2.76
C GLN A 87 3.93 -10.42 2.54
N ASN A 88 4.10 -11.70 2.21
CA ASN A 88 5.30 -12.21 1.57
C ASN A 88 4.94 -12.42 0.10
N ALA A 89 5.55 -11.65 -0.79
CA ALA A 89 5.21 -11.61 -2.21
C ALA A 89 6.42 -11.92 -3.08
N GLN A 90 6.18 -12.19 -4.36
CA GLN A 90 7.19 -12.26 -5.41
C GLN A 90 6.84 -11.19 -6.45
N LEU A 91 7.82 -10.39 -6.87
CA LEU A 91 7.63 -9.32 -7.85
C LEU A 91 8.62 -9.47 -9.00
N ARG A 92 8.19 -9.23 -10.23
CA ARG A 92 9.06 -9.11 -11.41
C ARG A 92 8.84 -7.73 -12.04
N LEU A 93 9.90 -7.09 -12.55
CA LEU A 93 9.81 -5.74 -13.13
C LEU A 93 9.31 -5.74 -14.58
N LYS A 94 9.46 -6.88 -15.26
CA LYS A 94 9.04 -7.10 -16.65
C LYS A 94 8.56 -8.55 -16.78
N GLU A 95 7.82 -8.83 -17.83
CA GLU A 95 7.23 -10.15 -18.07
C GLU A 95 8.28 -11.27 -18.08
N GLU A 96 9.36 -11.10 -18.82
CA GLU A 96 10.50 -12.04 -18.85
C GLU A 96 11.57 -11.76 -17.78
N GLY A 97 11.20 -11.10 -16.68
CA GLY A 97 12.11 -10.78 -15.58
C GLY A 97 12.21 -11.90 -14.54
N PHE A 98 13.28 -11.87 -13.73
CA PHE A 98 13.36 -12.75 -12.56
C PHE A 98 12.42 -12.29 -11.45
N TRP A 99 11.88 -13.27 -10.73
CA TRP A 99 11.08 -13.02 -9.53
C TRP A 99 11.97 -12.61 -8.36
N MET A 100 11.55 -11.58 -7.65
CA MET A 100 12.22 -11.02 -6.49
C MET A 100 11.33 -11.16 -5.26
N PRO A 101 11.83 -11.73 -4.16
CA PRO A 101 11.06 -11.80 -2.94
C PRO A 101 10.87 -10.41 -2.34
N ALA A 102 9.63 -10.12 -1.95
CA ALA A 102 9.22 -8.88 -1.34
C ALA A 102 8.54 -9.13 0.00
N ARG A 103 8.87 -8.30 1.00
CA ARG A 103 8.10 -8.20 2.24
C ARG A 103 7.34 -6.89 2.25
N VAL A 104 6.06 -6.97 2.52
CA VAL A 104 5.14 -5.83 2.45
C VAL A 104 4.40 -5.66 3.76
N GLU A 105 4.25 -4.41 4.18
CA GLU A 105 3.19 -4.00 5.11
C GLU A 105 2.26 -3.02 4.39
N GLN A 106 0.97 -3.28 4.46
CA GLN A 106 -0.05 -2.44 3.83
C GLN A 106 -1.10 -2.02 4.85
N TYR A 107 -1.57 -0.79 4.73
CA TYR A 107 -2.52 -0.16 5.62
C TYR A 107 -3.63 0.43 4.77
N PHE A 108 -4.88 0.25 5.19
CA PHE A 108 -6.05 0.83 4.53
C PHE A 108 -6.92 1.57 5.53
N THR A 109 -7.64 2.56 5.03
CA THR A 109 -8.76 3.23 5.70
C THR A 109 -9.96 3.22 4.78
N VAL A 110 -11.16 3.03 5.35
CA VAL A 110 -12.40 2.82 4.59
C VAL A 110 -13.27 4.06 4.54
N ASP A 111 -13.45 4.76 5.67
CA ASP A 111 -14.37 5.91 5.75
C ASP A 111 -13.89 7.06 4.88
N LYS A 112 -12.61 7.43 5.00
CA LYS A 112 -11.89 8.17 3.96
C LYS A 112 -10.98 7.16 3.24
N PRO A 113 -11.31 6.79 1.99
CA PRO A 113 -10.61 5.74 1.29
C PRO A 113 -9.14 6.13 1.09
N GLY A 114 -8.26 5.25 1.55
CA GLY A 114 -6.83 5.47 1.45
C GLY A 114 -6.05 4.21 1.74
N PHE A 115 -4.82 4.15 1.22
CA PHE A 115 -3.89 3.11 1.57
C PHE A 115 -2.44 3.60 1.58
N ILE A 116 -1.61 2.91 2.35
CA ILE A 116 -0.16 2.98 2.25
C ILE A 116 0.38 1.56 2.14
N TRP A 117 1.14 1.32 1.07
CA TRP A 117 1.80 0.07 0.77
C TRP A 117 3.30 0.28 0.89
N LYS A 118 3.94 -0.37 1.86
CA LYS A 118 5.38 -0.28 2.13
C LYS A 118 6.03 -1.61 1.83
N ALA A 119 6.98 -1.65 0.90
CA ALA A 119 7.68 -2.87 0.55
C ALA A 119 9.20 -2.77 0.63
N ARG A 120 9.79 -3.92 0.89
CA ARG A 120 11.22 -4.18 0.71
C ARG A 120 11.38 -5.35 -0.26
N VAL A 121 11.89 -5.05 -1.45
CA VAL A 121 12.07 -6.01 -2.56
C VAL A 121 13.55 -6.35 -2.66
N LYS A 122 13.92 -7.62 -2.51
CA LYS A 122 15.31 -8.05 -2.62
C LYS A 122 15.61 -8.44 -4.06
N MET A 123 16.53 -7.72 -4.70
CA MET A 123 16.94 -8.02 -6.06
C MET A 123 17.95 -9.17 -6.08
N VAL A 124 19.01 -9.03 -5.28
CA VAL A 124 20.06 -10.03 -5.04
C VAL A 124 20.54 -9.89 -3.58
N PRO A 125 21.42 -10.74 -3.05
CA PRO A 125 21.97 -10.54 -1.71
C PRO A 125 22.52 -9.12 -1.53
N LEU A 126 22.18 -8.51 -0.39
CA LEU A 126 22.52 -7.13 -0.01
C LEU A 126 21.85 -6.02 -0.85
N ILE A 127 21.48 -6.24 -2.11
CA ILE A 127 20.86 -5.22 -2.98
C ILE A 127 19.32 -5.30 -2.92
N TYR A 128 18.69 -4.20 -2.53
CA TYR A 128 17.24 -4.12 -2.37
C TYR A 128 16.64 -2.78 -2.80
N PHE A 129 15.39 -2.84 -3.25
CA PHE A 129 14.54 -1.67 -3.41
C PHE A 129 13.63 -1.51 -2.18
N ALA A 130 13.44 -0.26 -1.78
CA ALA A 130 12.42 0.15 -0.82
C ALA A 130 11.32 0.91 -1.58
N GLY A 131 10.10 0.40 -1.51
CA GLY A 131 8.93 0.98 -2.17
C GLY A 131 7.95 1.55 -1.15
N ARG A 132 7.36 2.69 -1.48
CA ARG A 132 6.13 3.20 -0.87
C ARG A 132 5.18 3.55 -2.01
N ASP A 133 4.00 2.99 -1.97
CA ASP A 133 2.88 3.44 -2.79
C ASP A 133 1.78 3.93 -1.84
N LYS A 134 1.10 5.01 -2.20
CA LYS A 134 0.03 5.56 -1.35
C LYS A 134 -1.10 6.11 -2.19
N TYR A 135 -2.29 6.05 -1.62
CA TYR A 135 -3.48 6.74 -2.05
C TYR A 135 -4.11 7.40 -0.84
N ALA A 136 -4.31 8.71 -0.88
CA ALA A 136 -5.01 9.44 0.17
C ALA A 136 -5.58 10.73 -0.42
N GLU A 137 -6.79 11.10 0.01
CA GLU A 137 -7.45 12.35 -0.44
C GLU A 137 -7.52 12.47 -1.97
N GLY A 138 -7.82 11.37 -2.65
CA GLY A 138 -7.90 11.32 -4.11
C GLY A 138 -6.56 11.34 -4.83
N ARG A 139 -5.43 11.38 -4.12
CA ARG A 139 -4.08 11.47 -4.71
C ARG A 139 -3.25 10.23 -4.49
N GLY A 140 -2.72 9.72 -5.61
CA GLY A 140 -1.77 8.65 -5.69
C GLY A 140 -0.33 9.16 -5.66
N HIS A 141 0.56 8.43 -5.00
CA HIS A 141 1.98 8.73 -5.05
C HIS A 141 2.83 7.48 -4.82
N MET A 142 3.72 7.18 -5.76
CA MET A 142 4.65 6.05 -5.72
C MET A 142 6.09 6.53 -5.62
N LEU A 143 6.85 5.95 -4.69
CA LEU A 143 8.27 6.25 -4.48
C LEU A 143 9.04 4.94 -4.32
N ILE A 144 10.00 4.72 -5.20
CA ILE A 144 10.91 3.58 -5.17
C ILE A 144 12.34 4.10 -5.01
N LYS A 145 13.06 3.55 -4.04
CA LYS A 145 14.46 3.87 -3.78
C LYS A 145 15.34 2.63 -3.74
N LEU A 146 16.49 2.67 -4.39
CA LEU A 146 17.57 1.70 -4.22
C LEU A 146 18.28 1.96 -2.88
N PHE A 147 18.44 0.91 -2.07
CA PHE A 147 18.98 0.98 -0.71
C PHE A 147 18.29 2.00 0.21
N SER A 148 17.02 2.34 -0.06
CA SER A 148 16.29 3.43 0.64
C SER A 148 16.91 4.83 0.46
N LEU A 149 17.92 4.99 -0.40
CA LEU A 149 18.71 6.21 -0.56
C LEU A 149 18.47 6.85 -1.93
N ILE A 150 18.83 6.13 -3.00
CA ILE A 150 18.84 6.65 -4.37
C ILE A 150 17.45 6.48 -4.97
N LYS A 151 16.84 7.59 -5.42
CA LYS A 151 15.52 7.58 -6.06
C LYS A 151 15.60 6.87 -7.41
N VAL A 152 14.74 5.87 -7.60
CA VAL A 152 14.60 5.08 -8.83
C VAL A 152 13.30 5.45 -9.55
N ALA A 153 12.22 5.64 -8.79
CA ALA A 153 10.95 6.16 -9.30
C ALA A 153 10.32 7.07 -8.25
N ASP A 154 9.67 8.14 -8.70
CA ASP A 154 8.91 9.07 -7.88
C ASP A 154 7.81 9.65 -8.75
N ALA A 155 6.61 9.11 -8.62
CA ALA A 155 5.52 9.29 -9.55
C ALA A 155 4.24 9.71 -8.82
N GLY A 156 3.57 10.70 -9.39
CA GLY A 156 2.24 11.16 -9.01
C GLY A 156 1.56 11.79 -10.23
N GLY A 157 0.39 12.39 -10.03
CA GLY A 157 -0.39 12.98 -11.12
C GLY A 157 -1.56 12.09 -11.54
N LYS A 158 -2.36 12.56 -12.48
CA LYS A 158 -3.72 12.05 -12.76
C LYS A 158 -3.76 10.56 -13.06
N GLU A 159 -2.79 10.04 -13.81
CA GLU A 159 -2.72 8.63 -14.17
C GLU A 159 -2.41 7.75 -12.94
N VAL A 160 -1.54 8.24 -12.05
CA VAL A 160 -1.22 7.56 -10.78
C VAL A 160 -2.40 7.65 -9.82
N ASP A 161 -3.07 8.80 -9.75
CA ASP A 161 -4.28 9.00 -8.95
C ASP A 161 -5.37 8.00 -9.36
N GLN A 162 -5.65 7.90 -10.67
CA GLN A 162 -6.63 6.95 -11.21
C GLN A 162 -6.20 5.50 -10.98
N GLY A 163 -4.93 5.16 -11.25
CA GLY A 163 -4.42 3.80 -11.07
C GLY A 163 -4.48 3.33 -9.63
N THR A 164 -4.14 4.22 -8.68
CA THR A 164 -4.19 3.91 -7.24
C THR A 164 -5.64 3.85 -6.71
N LEU A 165 -6.56 4.67 -7.23
CA LEU A 165 -8.00 4.54 -6.96
C LEU A 165 -8.53 3.17 -7.42
N LEU A 166 -8.24 2.78 -8.66
CA LEU A 166 -8.63 1.47 -9.20
C LEU A 166 -8.03 0.33 -8.39
N ARG A 167 -6.77 0.46 -7.96
CA ARG A 167 -6.11 -0.50 -7.08
C ARG A 167 -6.80 -0.62 -5.74
N TYR A 168 -7.16 0.49 -5.08
CA TYR A 168 -7.90 0.47 -3.83
C TYR A 168 -9.22 -0.31 -4.00
N LEU A 169 -9.97 -0.01 -5.06
CA LEU A 169 -11.23 -0.69 -5.37
C LEU A 169 -11.01 -2.20 -5.58
N ALA A 170 -10.00 -2.58 -6.36
CA ALA A 170 -9.66 -3.98 -6.61
C ALA A 170 -9.25 -4.73 -5.34
N GLU A 171 -8.62 -4.04 -4.39
CA GLU A 171 -8.15 -4.62 -3.12
C GLU A 171 -9.23 -4.64 -2.03
N THR A 172 -10.44 -4.13 -2.29
CA THR A 172 -11.60 -4.25 -1.37
C THR A 172 -11.99 -5.71 -1.08
N VAL A 173 -11.51 -6.67 -1.87
CA VAL A 173 -11.62 -8.11 -1.58
C VAL A 173 -11.05 -8.50 -0.21
N TRP A 174 -10.09 -7.72 0.32
CA TRP A 174 -9.55 -7.94 1.67
C TRP A 174 -10.48 -7.41 2.78
N PHE A 175 -11.40 -6.51 2.45
CA PHE A 175 -12.35 -5.88 3.37
C PHE A 175 -13.68 -5.57 2.68
N PRO A 176 -14.47 -6.61 2.34
CA PRO A 176 -15.63 -6.46 1.44
C PRO A 176 -16.67 -5.45 1.90
N ALA A 177 -16.79 -5.23 3.22
CA ALA A 177 -17.70 -4.23 3.79
C ALA A 177 -17.48 -2.79 3.25
N ALA A 178 -16.30 -2.47 2.70
CA ALA A 178 -16.07 -1.18 2.03
C ALA A 178 -16.94 -0.97 0.78
N ALA A 179 -17.49 -2.03 0.17
CA ALA A 179 -18.42 -1.89 -0.94
C ALA A 179 -19.72 -1.15 -0.55
N LEU A 180 -20.05 -1.12 0.75
CA LEU A 180 -21.18 -0.39 1.33
C LEU A 180 -20.86 1.08 1.62
N SER A 181 -19.70 1.57 1.18
CA SER A 181 -19.30 2.97 1.40
C SER A 181 -20.17 3.94 0.61
N PRO A 182 -20.57 5.07 1.20
CA PRO A 182 -21.50 6.01 0.58
C PRO A 182 -20.95 6.68 -0.68
N TYR A 183 -19.62 6.66 -0.86
CA TYR A 183 -18.95 7.15 -2.06
C TYR A 183 -18.91 6.14 -3.21
N LEU A 184 -19.37 4.90 -3.00
CA LEU A 184 -19.48 3.87 -4.04
C LEU A 184 -20.96 3.66 -4.40
N HIS A 185 -21.30 3.91 -5.65
CA HIS A 185 -22.64 3.69 -6.18
C HIS A 185 -22.60 2.53 -7.16
N TRP A 186 -23.36 1.48 -6.88
CA TRP A 186 -23.39 0.26 -7.66
C TRP A 186 -24.63 0.20 -8.56
N GLU A 187 -24.43 -0.22 -9.79
CA GLU A 187 -25.47 -0.41 -10.81
C GLU A 187 -25.35 -1.81 -11.41
N GLU A 188 -26.48 -2.41 -11.76
CA GLU A 188 -26.50 -3.70 -12.46
C GLU A 188 -25.91 -3.52 -13.86
N ALA A 189 -24.98 -4.39 -14.27
CA ALA A 189 -24.35 -4.36 -15.59
C ALA A 189 -24.52 -5.68 -16.37
N GLY A 190 -25.07 -6.71 -15.73
CA GLY A 190 -25.30 -8.03 -16.32
C GLY A 190 -25.31 -9.13 -15.26
N ALA A 191 -25.67 -10.36 -15.65
CA ALA A 191 -25.93 -11.45 -14.69
C ALA A 191 -24.78 -11.77 -13.72
N ASN A 192 -23.52 -11.51 -14.12
CA ASN A 192 -22.30 -11.75 -13.34
C ASN A 192 -21.42 -10.49 -13.23
N SER A 193 -21.98 -9.31 -13.44
CA SER A 193 -21.22 -8.05 -13.50
C SER A 193 -22.00 -6.88 -12.93
N ALA A 194 -21.33 -6.05 -12.16
CA ALA A 194 -21.84 -4.76 -11.69
C ALA A 194 -20.92 -3.64 -12.16
N LYS A 195 -21.51 -2.46 -12.35
CA LYS A 195 -20.79 -1.21 -12.58
C LYS A 195 -20.74 -0.46 -11.27
N VAL A 196 -19.61 0.18 -10.99
CA VAL A 196 -19.45 1.07 -9.84
C VAL A 196 -19.03 2.45 -10.29
N THR A 197 -19.70 3.46 -9.75
CA THR A 197 -19.30 4.85 -9.86
C THR A 197 -18.75 5.27 -8.50
N TRP A 198 -17.55 5.82 -8.50
CA TRP A 198 -16.92 6.35 -7.29
C TRP A 198 -16.97 7.87 -7.32
N THR A 199 -17.69 8.46 -6.37
CA THR A 199 -17.73 9.91 -6.18
C THR A 199 -16.69 10.34 -5.14
N THR A 200 -15.50 10.74 -5.58
CA THR A 200 -14.52 11.43 -4.72
C THR A 200 -14.73 12.94 -4.82
N GLY A 201 -14.73 13.65 -3.68
CA GLY A 201 -14.87 15.11 -3.64
C GLY A 201 -13.61 15.88 -4.10
N GLY A 202 -13.14 15.59 -5.31
CA GLY A 202 -12.01 16.26 -5.96
C GLY A 202 -12.36 16.67 -7.38
#